data_AF-A0A944V864-F1
#
_entry.id   AF-A0A944V864-F1
#
_cell.length_a   1.000
_cell.length_b   1.000
_cell.length_c   1.000
_cell.angle_alpha   90.00
_cell.angle_beta   90.00
_cell.angle_gamma   90.00
#
_symmetry.space_group_name_H-M   'P 1'
#
loop_
_entity.id
_entity.type
_entity.pdbx_description
1 polymer ?
#
loop_
_entity_poly.entity_id
_entity_poly.type
_entity_poly.pdbx_seq_one_letter_code
_entity_poly.pdbx_strand_id
1 'polypeptide(L)'
;MNQGAVESELTQDGFTLVEVMISVVITAIGITAVFGFIAASDEAIQKAQQRERLDMIVTDIIETVVGDKANITEYSGKNLSACAGLTTSSGKAVQLAHLKRWCSYLDAESGVTKADD
;
A
#
# COMPACT_ATOMS: atom_id res chain seq x y z
N MET A 1 -36.92 -51.61 47.03
CA MET A 1 -37.84 -51.25 45.92
C MET A 1 -37.74 -49.75 45.70
N ASN A 2 -37.73 -49.38 44.43
CA ASN A 2 -37.80 -48.04 43.82
C ASN A 2 -36.69 -47.02 44.11
N GLN A 3 -35.78 -46.74 43.16
CA GLN A 3 -35.95 -46.21 41.79
C GLN A 3 -36.10 -44.69 41.81
N GLY A 4 -35.14 -44.04 41.17
CA GLY A 4 -35.01 -42.60 41.05
C GLY A 4 -33.62 -42.28 40.52
N ALA A 5 -33.29 -42.86 39.35
CA ALA A 5 -32.16 -42.40 38.56
C ALA A 5 -32.39 -40.92 38.32
N VAL A 6 -31.59 -40.07 38.97
CA VAL A 6 -31.46 -38.69 38.54
C VAL A 6 -30.58 -38.77 37.29
N GLU A 7 -31.24 -39.08 36.17
CA GLU A 7 -30.72 -38.75 34.86
C GLU A 7 -30.54 -37.23 34.87
N SER A 8 -29.31 -36.79 35.16
CA SER A 8 -28.83 -35.54 34.60
C SER A 8 -28.76 -35.79 33.09
N GLU A 9 -29.89 -35.59 32.42
CA GLU A 9 -29.91 -35.37 30.99
C GLU A 9 -29.06 -34.13 30.75
N LEU A 10 -27.78 -34.35 30.45
CA LEU A 10 -26.99 -33.38 29.72
C LEU A 10 -27.83 -33.05 28.49
N THR A 11 -28.44 -31.87 28.49
CA THR A 11 -29.13 -31.29 27.34
C THR A 11 -28.24 -31.49 26.12
N GLN A 12 -28.62 -32.45 25.28
CA GLN A 12 -27.92 -32.74 24.05
C GLN A 12 -28.66 -31.95 22.97
N ASP A 13 -28.31 -30.66 22.87
CA ASP A 13 -28.68 -29.84 21.72
C ASP A 13 -27.90 -30.35 20.50
N GLY A 14 -28.43 -31.42 19.91
CA GLY A 14 -27.92 -31.99 18.68
C GLY A 14 -28.26 -31.07 17.51
N PHE A 15 -27.24 -30.65 16.76
CA PHE A 15 -27.39 -29.90 15.52
C PHE A 15 -28.41 -30.57 14.59
N THR A 16 -29.49 -29.85 14.27
CA THR A 16 -30.45 -30.30 13.26
C THR A 16 -29.87 -30.07 11.86
N LEU A 17 -30.17 -30.97 10.90
CA LEU A 17 -29.71 -30.87 9.52
C LEU A 17 -30.09 -29.53 8.85
N VAL A 18 -31.25 -28.98 9.24
CA VAL A 18 -31.73 -27.67 8.76
C VAL A 18 -30.87 -26.53 9.29
N GLU A 19 -30.44 -26.59 10.55
CA GLU A 19 -29.57 -25.58 11.16
C GLU A 19 -28.19 -25.55 10.52
N VAL A 20 -27.64 -26.72 10.17
CA VAL A 20 -26.38 -26.82 9.42
C VAL A 20 -26.55 -26.22 8.03
N MET A 21 -27.65 -26.49 7.32
CA MET A 21 -27.90 -25.89 6.00
C MET A 21 -27.99 -24.37 6.07
N ILE A 22 -28.72 -23.81 7.04
CA ILE A 22 -28.83 -22.36 7.22
C ILE A 22 -27.46 -21.75 7.52
N SER A 23 -26.67 -22.38 8.38
CA SER A 23 -25.31 -21.92 8.74
C SER A 23 -24.36 -21.91 7.54
N VAL A 24 -24.42 -22.93 6.69
CA VAL A 24 -23.61 -23.00 5.46
C VAL A 24 -23.99 -21.89 4.49
N VAL A 25 -25.28 -21.62 4.30
CA VAL A 25 -25.76 -20.55 3.41
C VAL A 25 -25.30 -19.18 3.91
N ILE A 26 -25.46 -18.90 5.20
CA ILE A 26 -25.02 -17.62 5.80
C ILE A 26 -23.50 -17.46 5.66
N THR A 27 -22.74 -18.52 5.91
CA THR A 27 -21.27 -18.51 5.78
C THR A 27 -20.84 -18.26 4.34
N ALA A 28 -21.48 -18.92 3.37
CA ALA A 28 -21.18 -18.73 1.95
C ALA A 28 -21.40 -17.27 1.51
N ILE A 29 -22.52 -16.66 1.92
CA ILE A 29 -22.80 -15.24 1.66
C ILE A 29 -21.74 -14.34 2.31
N GLY A 30 -21.39 -14.62 3.57
CA GLY A 30 -20.37 -13.86 4.30
C GLY A 30 -19.01 -13.88 3.61
N ILE A 31 -18.58 -15.04 3.13
CA ILE A 31 -17.31 -15.20 2.41
C ILE A 31 -17.31 -14.37 1.12
N THR A 32 -18.39 -14.42 0.33
CA THR A 32 -18.49 -13.62 -0.90
C THR A 32 -18.44 -12.12 -0.63
N ALA A 33 -19.11 -11.64 0.42
CA ALA A 33 -19.10 -10.23 0.80
C ALA A 33 -17.68 -9.76 1.21
N VAL A 34 -16.95 -10.59 1.95
CA VAL A 34 -15.57 -10.28 2.37
C VAL A 34 -14.64 -10.18 1.16
N PHE A 35 -14.70 -11.10 0.20
CA PHE A 35 -13.86 -11.01 -1.00
C PHE A 35 -14.16 -9.78 -1.85
N GLY A 36 -15.43 -9.41 -2.00
CA GLY A 36 -15.81 -8.16 -2.68
C GLY A 36 -15.25 -6.93 -1.96
N PHE A 37 -15.30 -6.92 -0.63
CA PHE A 37 -14.75 -5.85 0.19
C PHE A 37 -13.22 -5.77 0.12
N ILE A 38 -12.51 -6.91 0.14
CA ILE A 38 -11.05 -6.97 0.00
C ILE A 38 -10.64 -6.37 -1.35
N ALA A 39 -11.28 -6.77 -2.45
CA ALA A 39 -10.96 -6.25 -3.78
C ALA A 39 -11.14 -4.72 -3.87
N ALA A 40 -12.24 -4.19 -3.32
CA ALA A 40 -12.46 -2.74 -3.25
C ALA A 40 -11.45 -2.02 -2.33
N SER A 41 -11.04 -2.68 -1.24
CA SER A 41 -10.06 -2.16 -0.29
C SER A 41 -8.66 -2.09 -0.89
N ASP A 42 -8.23 -3.12 -1.62
CA ASP A 42 -6.93 -3.15 -2.29
C ASP A 42 -6.80 -1.99 -3.28
N GLU A 43 -7.84 -1.71 -4.07
CA GLU A 43 -7.83 -0.58 -5.01
C GLU A 43 -7.73 0.78 -4.28
N ALA A 44 -8.47 0.94 -3.19
CA ALA A 44 -8.43 2.16 -2.38
C ALA A 44 -7.07 2.34 -1.69
N ILE A 45 -6.49 1.27 -1.16
CA ILE A 45 -5.18 1.26 -0.50
C ILE A 45 -4.08 1.56 -1.50
N GLN A 46 -4.10 0.96 -2.69
CA GLN A 46 -3.08 1.23 -3.72
C GLN A 46 -3.07 2.70 -4.13
N LYS A 47 -4.26 3.30 -4.35
CA LYS A 47 -4.38 4.73 -4.67
C LYS A 47 -3.88 5.61 -3.52
N ALA A 48 -4.16 5.24 -2.27
CA ALA A 48 -3.67 5.95 -1.10
C ALA A 48 -2.14 5.86 -1.00
N GLN A 49 -1.57 4.67 -1.16
CA GLN A 49 -0.12 4.45 -1.13
C GLN A 49 0.62 5.22 -2.22
N GLN A 50 0.10 5.27 -3.44
CA GLN A 50 0.69 6.08 -4.52
C GLN A 50 0.70 7.57 -4.15
N ARG A 51 -0.38 8.09 -3.57
CA ARG A 51 -0.43 9.49 -3.13
C ARG A 51 0.56 9.76 -2.00
N GLU A 52 0.64 8.88 -1.01
CA GLU A 52 1.58 9.00 0.10
C GLU A 52 3.04 8.94 -0.35
N ARG A 53 3.37 8.05 -1.30
CA ARG A 53 4.71 8.00 -1.91
C ARG A 53 5.05 9.30 -2.62
N LEU A 54 4.13 9.83 -3.42
CA LEU A 54 4.33 11.10 -4.12
C LEU A 54 4.52 12.26 -3.13
N ASP A 55 3.70 12.32 -2.08
CA ASP A 55 3.78 13.35 -1.04
C ASP A 55 5.10 13.28 -0.25
N MET A 56 5.57 12.07 0.06
CA MET A 56 6.86 11.84 0.68
C MET A 56 8.01 12.36 -0.19
N ILE A 57 8.00 12.05 -1.49
CA ILE A 57 9.04 12.51 -2.43
C ILE A 57 9.04 14.04 -2.53
N VAL A 58 7.84 14.65 -2.66
CA VAL A 58 7.71 16.11 -2.75
C VAL A 58 8.22 16.77 -1.46
N THR A 59 7.88 16.22 -0.31
CA THR A 59 8.35 16.71 0.99
C THR A 59 9.88 16.62 1.09
N ASP A 60 10.49 15.48 0.74
CA ASP A 60 11.94 15.31 0.74
C ASP A 60 12.65 16.32 -0.18
N ILE A 61 12.11 16.56 -1.39
CA ILE A 61 12.64 17.56 -2.32
C ILE A 61 12.59 18.95 -1.68
N ILE A 62 11.44 19.35 -1.13
CA ILE A 62 11.26 20.68 -0.55
C ILE A 62 12.18 20.87 0.66
N GLU A 63 12.19 19.93 1.60
CA GLU A 63 13.02 20.01 2.81
C GLU A 63 14.51 20.08 2.46
N THR A 64 14.94 19.26 1.50
CA THR A 64 16.33 19.24 1.06
C THR A 64 16.73 20.53 0.34
N VAL A 65 15.90 21.03 -0.58
CA VAL A 65 16.20 22.27 -1.33
C VAL A 65 16.18 23.49 -0.41
N VAL A 66 15.23 23.55 0.53
CA VAL A 66 15.16 24.61 1.55
C VAL A 66 16.36 24.52 2.50
N GLY A 67 16.74 23.32 2.92
CA GLY A 67 17.93 23.07 3.75
C GLY A 67 19.23 23.44 3.05
N ASP A 68 19.31 23.29 1.73
CA ASP A 68 20.48 23.63 0.91
C ASP A 68 20.28 24.91 0.07
N LYS A 69 19.60 25.91 0.64
CA LYS A 69 19.27 27.17 -0.03
C LYS A 69 20.47 27.88 -0.67
N ALA A 70 21.67 27.74 -0.09
CA ALA A 70 22.90 28.34 -0.61
C ALA A 70 23.30 27.79 -1.99
N ASN A 71 22.86 26.58 -2.34
CA ASN A 71 23.15 25.90 -3.60
C ASN A 71 21.90 25.72 -4.47
N ILE A 72 20.85 26.53 -4.26
CA ILE A 72 19.56 26.43 -4.98
C ILE A 72 19.70 26.43 -6.50
N THR A 73 20.73 27.09 -7.03
CA THR A 73 21.06 27.14 -8.46
C THR A 73 21.41 25.78 -9.03
N GLU A 74 21.90 24.84 -8.21
CA GLU A 74 22.22 23.47 -8.65
C GLU A 74 20.95 22.66 -8.90
N TYR A 75 19.86 22.95 -8.20
CA TYR A 75 18.57 22.28 -8.37
C TYR A 75 17.69 22.92 -9.46
N SER A 76 17.86 24.22 -9.69
CA SER A 76 17.08 24.96 -10.67
C SER A 76 17.30 24.47 -12.11
N GLY A 77 16.21 24.37 -12.88
CA GLY A 77 16.22 24.05 -14.30
C GLY A 77 16.66 22.62 -14.66
N LYS A 78 16.78 21.72 -13.69
CA LYS A 78 17.16 20.32 -13.93
C LYS A 78 15.97 19.50 -14.40
N ASN A 79 16.17 18.74 -15.48
CA ASN A 79 15.15 17.84 -16.02
C ASN A 79 15.24 16.47 -15.33
N LEU A 80 14.32 16.24 -14.38
CA LEU A 80 14.23 14.98 -13.63
C LEU A 80 13.54 13.85 -14.41
N SER A 81 13.12 14.06 -15.66
CA SER A 81 12.64 12.99 -16.53
C SER A 81 13.79 12.28 -17.27
N ALA A 82 15.01 12.81 -17.22
CA ALA A 82 16.18 12.27 -17.93
C ALA A 82 17.38 12.07 -16.99
N CYS A 83 17.35 11.00 -16.18
CA CYS A 83 18.31 10.78 -15.10
C CYS A 83 19.79 10.72 -15.52
N ALA A 84 20.05 10.23 -16.74
CA ALA A 84 21.41 10.11 -17.27
C ALA A 84 22.07 11.47 -17.57
N GLY A 85 21.27 12.51 -17.85
CA GLY A 85 21.76 13.84 -18.20
C GLY A 85 21.97 14.78 -17.01
N LEU A 86 21.72 14.32 -15.78
CA LEU A 86 21.81 15.15 -14.59
C LEU A 86 23.26 15.42 -14.19
N THR A 87 23.63 16.70 -14.21
CA THR A 87 24.95 17.20 -13.83
C THR A 87 24.83 18.41 -12.90
N THR A 88 25.88 18.67 -12.13
CA THR A 88 26.01 19.84 -11.24
C THR A 88 27.39 20.46 -11.40
N SER A 89 27.57 21.66 -10.85
CA SER A 89 28.87 22.34 -10.83
C SER A 89 29.93 21.53 -10.08
N SER A 90 31.21 21.79 -10.37
CA SER A 90 32.32 21.10 -9.70
C SER A 90 32.25 21.23 -8.17
N GLY A 91 32.46 20.12 -7.46
CA GLY A 91 32.37 20.06 -6.00
C GLY A 91 30.96 19.91 -5.43
N LYS A 92 29.92 19.78 -6.25
CA LYS A 92 28.51 19.63 -5.83
C LYS A 92 27.99 18.19 -5.96
N ALA A 93 28.77 17.24 -5.47
CA ALA A 93 28.46 15.81 -5.55
C ALA A 93 27.20 15.43 -4.73
N VAL A 94 26.97 16.11 -3.61
CA VAL A 94 25.78 15.90 -2.75
C VAL A 94 24.50 16.29 -3.48
N GLN A 95 24.49 17.46 -4.12
CA GLN A 95 23.38 17.96 -4.91
C GLN A 95 23.05 17.02 -6.08
N LEU A 96 24.09 16.51 -6.75
CA LEU A 96 23.95 15.51 -7.81
C LEU A 96 23.36 14.19 -7.30
N ALA A 97 23.75 13.76 -6.10
CA ALA A 97 23.19 12.56 -5.48
C ALA A 97 21.69 12.73 -5.18
N HIS A 98 21.28 13.90 -4.68
CA HIS A 98 19.86 14.23 -4.45
C HIS A 98 19.07 14.23 -5.75
N LEU A 99 19.56 14.92 -6.78
CA LEU A 99 18.94 14.96 -8.11
C LEU A 99 18.75 13.57 -8.72
N LYS A 100 19.80 12.71 -8.65
CA LYS A 100 19.71 11.33 -9.15
C LYS A 100 18.72 10.49 -8.36
N ARG A 101 18.68 10.66 -7.02
CA ARG A 101 17.73 9.98 -6.15
C ARG A 101 16.29 10.35 -6.50
N TRP A 102 15.97 11.65 -6.58
CA TRP A 102 14.63 12.11 -6.95
C TRP A 102 14.24 11.65 -8.35
N CYS A 103 15.18 11.65 -9.29
CA CYS A 103 14.94 11.14 -10.62
C CYS A 103 14.58 9.65 -10.61
N SER A 104 15.28 8.83 -9.82
CA SER A 104 14.93 7.40 -9.69
C SER A 104 13.56 7.16 -9.06
N TYR A 105 13.15 8.00 -8.10
CA TYR A 105 11.82 7.90 -7.49
C TYR A 105 10.72 8.30 -8.47
N LEU A 106 10.93 9.37 -9.25
CA LEU A 106 9.98 9.80 -10.27
C LEU A 106 9.87 8.81 -11.43
N ASP A 107 10.97 8.20 -11.87
CA ASP A 107 10.96 7.16 -12.92
C ASP A 107 10.16 5.92 -12.43
N ALA A 108 10.39 5.48 -11.19
CA ALA A 108 9.68 4.35 -10.59
C ALA A 108 8.18 4.61 -10.41
N GLU A 109 7.78 5.83 -10.02
CA GLU A 109 6.38 6.18 -9.77
C GLU A 109 5.61 6.51 -11.06
N SER A 110 6.32 6.94 -12.12
CA SER A 110 5.71 7.26 -13.43
C SER A 110 5.05 6.06 -14.12
N GLY A 111 5.31 4.83 -13.63
CA GLY A 111 4.74 3.62 -14.21
C GLY A 111 5.11 3.42 -15.67
N VAL A 112 6.12 4.15 -16.18
CA VAL A 112 6.72 3.86 -17.48
C VAL A 112 7.44 2.52 -17.30
N THR A 113 6.71 1.43 -17.54
CA THR A 113 7.28 0.27 -18.20
C THR A 113 8.04 0.86 -19.38
N LYS A 114 9.36 0.93 -19.26
CA LYS A 114 10.20 1.04 -20.44
C LYS A 114 9.73 -0.13 -21.29
N ALA A 115 8.95 0.17 -22.34
CA ALA A 115 8.76 -0.77 -23.41
C ALA A 115 10.19 -1.08 -23.85
N ASP A 116 10.62 -2.28 -23.51
CA ASP A 116 11.83 -2.94 -23.98
C ASP A 116 12.03 -2.58 -25.45
N ASP A 117 13.17 -1.98 -25.77
CA ASP A 117 13.78 -2.06 -27.09
C ASP A 117 15.05 -2.92 -26.96
#